data_AF-V7FDR9-F1
#
_entry.id   AF-V7FDR9-F1
#
_cell.length_a   1.000
_cell.length_b   1.000
_cell.length_c   1.000
_cell.angle_alpha   90.00
_cell.angle_beta   90.00
_cell.angle_gamma   90.00
#
_symmetry.space_group_name_H-M   'P 1'
#
loop_
_entity.id
_entity.type
_entity.pdbx_description
1 polymer ?
#
loop_
_entity_poly.entity_id
_entity_poly.type
_entity_poly.pdbx_seq_one_letter_code
_entity_poly.pdbx_strand_id
1 'polypeptide(L)'
;MKFGKEIVLLSLFAFAALVAAGFGVDEPFRQHMWVLFFAVAGFTAILLRNTEFKPAVPIDPAAYMDGPIRYGAIATVFWGVVGMLVGVVIALQLAYPDLNVEPWFNFGRLRPLHTSGVVFAFGGNALLCTSLYVVQRTCRARLFGGDLAWFVFWGYQLFIVMAATGYLLGITESREYAEPEWYVDLWLTIVWVAYLLLFLGTILKRKEPHIYVANWFYLSFIVTIAMLHVINNLSMPVSLLGAKSYSAFSGVQDALTQWWYGHNAVGFFLTAGFLGMMYYFVPKQANRPVYSYRLSIIHFWALIFLYIWAGPHHLHYTALPDWAQTLGMVFSIMLWMPSWGGMINGLMTLSGAWDKLRTDPIIRMMVMAVAFYGMSTFEGPMMAIKTVNSLSHYTDWTIGHVHSGALGWVGMISFGAIYYMVPKLWNRERLYSMRLVTWHFWLATLGIVVYAAVMWVSGIMQGLMWREYDEQSFLVYSFAETVAAMHPYYIMRAIGGAMYLSGALIMAWNIAMTILGYQREEDPMPRSIPALRSVRSGASKWA
;
A
#
# COMPACT_ATOMS: atom_id res chain seq x y z
N MET A 1 1.85 -32.76 19.67
CA MET A 1 1.69 -31.44 20.34
C MET A 1 1.49 -30.39 19.27
N LYS A 2 0.35 -29.71 19.25
CA LYS A 2 0.09 -28.58 18.35
C LYS A 2 1.03 -27.42 18.71
N PHE A 3 1.75 -26.86 17.73
CA PHE A 3 2.73 -25.77 17.89
C PHE A 3 4.05 -26.11 18.62
N GLY A 4 4.38 -27.40 18.78
CA GLY A 4 5.51 -27.77 19.63
C GLY A 4 6.89 -27.28 19.14
N LYS A 5 7.11 -27.27 17.84
CA LYS A 5 8.37 -26.77 17.26
C LYS A 5 8.44 -25.25 17.38
N GLU A 6 7.33 -24.59 17.12
CA GLU A 6 7.15 -23.15 17.13
C GLU A 6 7.40 -22.59 18.54
N ILE A 7 6.85 -23.22 19.59
CA ILE A 7 7.04 -22.81 20.98
C ILE A 7 8.52 -22.86 21.36
N VAL A 8 9.25 -23.92 20.99
CA VAL A 8 10.68 -24.05 21.29
C VAL A 8 11.48 -22.95 20.59
N LEU A 9 11.24 -22.76 19.28
CA LEU A 9 11.94 -21.75 18.49
C LEU A 9 11.67 -20.32 18.99
N LEU A 10 10.41 -20.00 19.30
CA LEU A 10 10.04 -18.69 19.82
C LEU A 10 10.57 -18.45 21.25
N SER A 11 10.65 -19.49 22.08
CA SER A 11 11.27 -19.39 23.42
C SER A 11 12.76 -19.08 23.32
N LEU A 12 13.47 -19.74 22.41
CA LEU A 12 14.89 -19.45 22.13
C LEU A 12 15.05 -18.03 21.56
N PHE A 13 14.15 -17.61 20.68
CA PHE A 13 14.18 -16.26 20.11
C PHE A 13 13.91 -15.18 21.17
N ALA A 14 12.94 -15.40 22.06
CA ALA A 14 12.69 -14.53 23.20
C ALA A 14 13.93 -14.45 24.11
N PHE A 15 14.56 -15.59 24.42
CA PHE A 15 15.79 -15.59 25.21
C PHE A 15 16.93 -14.81 24.54
N ALA A 16 17.11 -14.96 23.22
CA ALA A 16 18.10 -14.17 22.47
C ALA A 16 17.79 -12.67 22.53
N ALA A 17 16.53 -12.26 22.39
CA ALA A 17 16.11 -10.87 22.54
C ALA A 17 16.35 -10.33 23.95
N LEU A 18 16.11 -11.15 24.99
CA LEU A 18 16.40 -10.79 26.39
C LEU A 18 17.91 -10.56 26.62
N VAL A 19 18.75 -11.45 26.08
CA VAL A 19 20.21 -11.30 26.13
C VAL A 19 20.62 -10.00 25.40
N ALA A 20 20.09 -9.76 24.19
CA ALA A 20 20.38 -8.53 23.44
C ALA A 20 19.92 -7.26 24.17
N ALA A 21 18.79 -7.29 24.89
CA ALA A 21 18.33 -6.19 25.72
C ALA A 21 19.23 -5.93 26.94
N GLY A 22 19.80 -7.01 27.53
CA GLY A 22 20.73 -6.93 28.64
C GLY A 22 22.11 -6.40 28.26
N PHE A 23 22.64 -6.82 27.10
CA PHE A 23 24.00 -6.52 26.64
C PHE A 23 24.09 -5.45 25.54
N GLY A 24 22.97 -4.82 25.16
CA GLY A 24 22.95 -3.77 24.14
C GLY A 24 23.87 -2.60 24.46
N VAL A 25 24.55 -2.06 23.46
CA VAL A 25 25.56 -0.99 23.63
C VAL A 25 24.96 0.42 23.68
N ASP A 26 23.75 0.59 23.15
CA ASP A 26 23.00 1.85 23.19
C ASP A 26 21.58 1.64 23.70
N GLU A 27 21.04 2.68 24.35
CA GLU A 27 19.74 2.62 25.01
C GLU A 27 18.56 2.40 24.04
N PRO A 28 18.49 3.06 22.86
CA PRO A 28 17.46 2.76 21.87
C PRO A 28 17.44 1.28 21.46
N PHE A 29 18.60 0.67 21.20
CA PHE A 29 18.68 -0.76 20.88
C PHE A 29 18.15 -1.63 22.02
N ARG A 30 18.56 -1.35 23.27
CA ARG A 30 18.10 -2.11 24.44
C ARG A 30 16.58 -2.02 24.60
N GLN A 31 16.01 -0.83 24.47
CA GLN A 31 14.57 -0.61 24.52
C GLN A 31 13.84 -1.38 23.41
N HIS A 32 14.39 -1.37 22.19
CA HIS A 32 13.80 -2.08 21.08
C HIS A 32 13.89 -3.61 21.23
N MET A 33 14.97 -4.13 21.81
CA MET A 33 15.10 -5.55 22.14
C MET A 33 14.16 -5.97 23.28
N TRP A 34 13.86 -5.09 24.23
CA TRP A 34 12.79 -5.33 25.20
C TRP A 34 11.40 -5.45 24.55
N VAL A 35 11.09 -4.58 23.57
CA VAL A 35 9.86 -4.69 22.77
C VAL A 35 9.80 -6.04 22.08
N LEU A 36 10.89 -6.46 21.43
CA LEU A 36 10.99 -7.76 20.77
C LEU A 36 10.78 -8.91 21.76
N PHE A 37 11.45 -8.86 22.92
CA PHE A 37 11.30 -9.87 23.97
C PHE A 37 9.84 -10.03 24.41
N PHE A 38 9.17 -8.93 24.78
CA PHE A 38 7.79 -8.99 25.25
C PHE A 38 6.82 -9.43 24.16
N ALA A 39 7.03 -9.01 22.91
CA ALA A 39 6.20 -9.45 21.79
C ALA A 39 6.33 -10.97 21.55
N VAL A 40 7.56 -11.48 21.48
CA VAL A 40 7.81 -12.91 21.22
C VAL A 40 7.43 -13.78 22.43
N ALA A 41 7.75 -13.35 23.65
CA ALA A 41 7.37 -14.07 24.87
C ALA A 41 5.85 -14.11 25.06
N GLY A 42 5.16 -12.99 24.82
CA GLY A 42 3.70 -12.92 24.85
C GLY A 42 3.06 -13.84 23.81
N PHE A 43 3.58 -13.85 22.58
CA PHE A 43 3.10 -14.75 21.54
C PHE A 43 3.36 -16.23 21.89
N THR A 44 4.51 -16.54 22.48
CA THR A 44 4.84 -17.89 22.98
C THR A 44 3.86 -18.33 24.07
N ALA A 45 3.50 -17.44 25.00
CA ALA A 45 2.51 -17.73 26.03
C ALA A 45 1.11 -17.99 25.44
N ILE A 46 0.72 -17.26 24.40
CA ILE A 46 -0.53 -17.50 23.66
C ILE A 46 -0.51 -18.88 22.99
N LEU A 47 0.60 -19.27 22.36
CA LEU A 47 0.72 -20.60 21.75
C LEU A 47 0.66 -21.71 22.80
N LEU A 48 1.40 -21.58 23.92
CA LEU A 48 1.38 -22.51 25.04
C LEU A 48 -0.05 -22.73 25.58
N ARG A 49 -0.82 -21.64 25.72
CA ARG A 49 -2.23 -21.72 26.18
C ARG A 49 -3.14 -22.40 25.17
N ASN A 50 -2.85 -22.29 23.88
CA ASN A 50 -3.67 -22.83 22.78
C ASN A 50 -3.15 -24.17 22.25
N THR A 51 -2.12 -24.75 22.87
CA THR A 51 -1.57 -26.05 22.50
C THR A 51 -2.52 -27.17 22.94
N GLU A 52 -2.89 -28.02 22.00
CA GLU A 52 -3.63 -29.25 22.25
C GLU A 52 -2.75 -30.48 22.01
N PHE A 53 -2.89 -31.48 22.87
CA PHE A 53 -2.23 -32.79 22.76
C PHE A 53 -3.17 -33.78 22.05
N LYS A 54 -3.55 -33.47 20.82
CA LYS A 54 -4.37 -34.33 19.96
C LYS A 54 -3.70 -34.53 18.60
N PRO A 55 -4.00 -35.62 17.87
CA PRO A 55 -3.54 -35.82 16.50
C PRO A 55 -3.93 -34.62 15.62
N ALA A 56 -3.07 -34.26 14.67
CA ALA A 56 -3.36 -33.18 13.74
C ALA A 56 -4.60 -33.54 12.91
N VAL A 57 -5.50 -32.57 12.73
CA VAL A 57 -6.69 -32.76 11.89
C VAL A 57 -6.21 -33.01 10.46
N PRO A 58 -6.72 -34.05 9.76
CA PRO A 58 -6.39 -34.29 8.36
C PRO A 58 -6.67 -33.03 7.52
N ILE A 59 -5.66 -32.57 6.78
CA ILE A 59 -5.78 -31.41 5.90
C ILE A 59 -6.36 -31.91 4.57
N ASP A 60 -7.51 -31.38 4.16
CA ASP A 60 -8.02 -31.59 2.80
C ASP A 60 -7.10 -30.84 1.80
N PRO A 61 -6.35 -31.55 0.93
CA PRO A 61 -5.47 -30.92 -0.06
C PRO A 61 -6.24 -30.16 -1.15
N ALA A 62 -7.54 -30.44 -1.33
CA ALA A 62 -8.40 -29.77 -2.30
C ALA A 62 -8.94 -28.43 -1.78
N ALA A 63 -9.00 -28.24 -0.46
CA ALA A 63 -9.48 -27.01 0.16
C ALA A 63 -8.41 -25.90 0.17
N TYR A 64 -8.83 -24.65 -0.04
CA TYR A 64 -7.96 -23.49 0.09
C TYR A 64 -7.57 -23.22 1.56
N MET A 65 -6.40 -22.61 1.75
CA MET A 65 -5.90 -22.17 3.05
C MET A 65 -6.31 -20.71 3.29
N ASP A 66 -7.57 -20.50 3.69
CA ASP A 66 -8.13 -19.16 3.89
C ASP A 66 -7.81 -18.55 5.27
N GLY A 67 -7.25 -19.32 6.21
CA GLY A 67 -6.91 -18.88 7.57
C GLY A 67 -5.99 -17.64 7.63
N PRO A 68 -4.77 -17.70 7.07
CA PRO A 68 -3.86 -16.54 7.04
C PRO A 68 -4.47 -15.33 6.31
N ILE A 69 -5.29 -15.58 5.28
CA ILE A 69 -5.95 -14.53 4.50
C ILE A 69 -7.01 -13.81 5.34
N ARG A 70 -7.78 -14.54 6.16
CA ARG A 70 -8.72 -13.94 7.11
C ARG A 70 -8.00 -13.01 8.10
N TYR A 71 -6.89 -13.45 8.67
CA TYR A 71 -6.09 -12.63 9.58
C TYR A 71 -5.48 -11.42 8.86
N GLY A 72 -4.96 -11.60 7.65
CA GLY A 72 -4.47 -10.52 6.79
C GLY A 72 -5.54 -9.50 6.44
N ALA A 73 -6.78 -9.92 6.18
CA ALA A 73 -7.88 -8.99 5.91
C ALA A 73 -8.24 -8.14 7.15
N ILE A 74 -8.25 -8.73 8.35
CA ILE A 74 -8.44 -7.99 9.60
C ILE A 74 -7.26 -7.02 9.84
N ALA A 75 -6.03 -7.50 9.68
CA ALA A 75 -4.83 -6.69 9.85
C ALA A 75 -4.77 -5.52 8.86
N THR A 76 -5.19 -5.73 7.61
CA THR A 76 -5.31 -4.67 6.59
C THR A 76 -6.23 -3.56 7.09
N VAL A 77 -7.42 -3.91 7.58
CA VAL A 77 -8.38 -2.92 8.09
C VAL A 77 -7.84 -2.19 9.32
N PHE A 78 -7.24 -2.94 10.26
CA PHE A 78 -6.65 -2.38 11.48
C PHE A 78 -5.53 -1.38 11.16
N TRP A 79 -4.53 -1.79 10.37
CA TRP A 79 -3.41 -0.93 10.01
C TRP A 79 -3.82 0.21 9.08
N GLY A 80 -4.86 0.03 8.26
CA GLY A 80 -5.46 1.13 7.50
C GLY A 80 -5.96 2.25 8.40
N VAL A 81 -6.73 1.90 9.45
CA VAL A 81 -7.21 2.87 10.44
C VAL A 81 -6.04 3.52 11.19
N VAL A 82 -5.09 2.72 11.69
CA VAL A 82 -3.94 3.25 12.45
C VAL A 82 -3.07 4.18 11.59
N GLY A 83 -2.67 3.75 10.39
CA GLY A 83 -1.81 4.55 9.51
C GLY A 83 -2.47 5.85 9.07
N MET A 84 -3.76 5.82 8.74
CA MET A 84 -4.54 7.02 8.37
C MET A 84 -4.77 7.95 9.57
N LEU A 85 -4.96 7.40 10.78
CA LEU A 85 -5.05 8.18 12.01
C LEU A 85 -3.75 8.96 12.26
N VAL A 86 -2.60 8.29 12.19
CA VAL A 86 -1.30 8.97 12.32
C VAL A 86 -1.15 10.03 11.24
N GLY A 87 -1.62 9.77 10.01
CA GLY A 87 -1.65 10.75 8.92
C GLY A 87 -2.43 12.03 9.26
N VAL A 88 -3.61 11.89 9.87
CA VAL A 88 -4.40 13.04 10.34
C VAL A 88 -3.70 13.76 11.49
N VAL A 89 -3.09 13.03 12.43
CA VAL A 89 -2.34 13.62 13.55
C VAL A 89 -1.17 14.47 13.03
N ILE A 90 -0.34 13.95 12.13
CA ILE A 90 0.80 14.72 11.60
C ILE A 90 0.36 15.87 10.68
N ALA A 91 -0.78 15.74 9.99
CA ALA A 91 -1.36 16.84 9.24
C ALA A 91 -1.80 17.98 10.17
N LEU A 92 -2.36 17.66 11.35
CA LEU A 92 -2.70 18.61 12.39
C LEU A 92 -1.46 19.20 13.07
N GLN A 93 -0.38 18.44 13.26
CA GLN A 93 0.89 18.96 13.79
C GLN A 93 1.53 20.01 12.87
N LEU A 94 1.34 19.90 11.55
CA LEU A 94 1.77 20.92 10.60
C LEU A 94 0.92 22.21 10.69
N ALA A 95 -0.38 22.09 10.99
CA ALA A 95 -1.24 23.24 11.20
C ALA A 95 -1.04 23.88 12.58
N TYR A 96 -0.89 23.06 13.61
CA TYR A 96 -0.79 23.44 15.02
C TYR A 96 0.42 22.74 15.65
N PRO A 97 1.62 23.36 15.60
CA PRO A 97 2.85 22.77 16.12
C PRO A 97 2.80 22.42 17.62
N ASP A 98 1.92 23.04 18.40
CA ASP A 98 1.70 22.72 19.82
C ASP A 98 1.19 21.28 20.06
N LEU A 99 0.73 20.59 19.01
CA LEU A 99 0.33 19.18 19.06
C LEU A 99 1.52 18.20 19.01
N ASN A 100 2.76 18.69 18.92
CA ASN A 100 3.95 17.85 19.07
C ASN A 100 4.17 17.48 20.54
N VAL A 101 4.35 16.19 20.83
CA VAL A 101 4.68 15.72 22.19
C VAL A 101 6.03 15.02 22.18
N GLU A 102 7.04 15.68 22.75
CA GLU A 102 8.42 15.20 22.79
C GLU A 102 8.64 14.10 23.84
N PRO A 103 9.61 13.19 23.62
CA PRO A 103 10.38 13.01 22.38
C PRO A 103 9.71 12.10 21.35
N TRP A 104 8.61 11.42 21.70
CA TRP A 104 8.12 10.27 20.91
C TRP A 104 7.14 10.63 19.80
N PHE A 105 6.22 11.54 20.06
CA PHE A 105 5.09 11.85 19.18
C PHE A 105 5.27 13.21 18.49
N ASN A 106 6.50 13.60 18.16
CA ASN A 106 6.76 14.75 17.30
C ASN A 106 6.66 14.36 15.82
N PHE A 107 6.45 15.36 14.96
CA PHE A 107 6.25 15.21 13.53
C PHE A 107 7.39 14.43 12.86
N GLY A 108 8.64 14.67 13.28
CA GLY A 108 9.82 14.01 12.73
C GLY A 108 9.81 12.48 12.91
N ARG A 109 9.31 11.99 14.05
CA ARG A 109 9.17 10.55 14.32
C ARG A 109 7.86 9.96 13.81
N LEU A 110 6.78 10.74 13.85
CA LEU A 110 5.47 10.29 13.38
C LEU A 110 5.34 10.25 11.86
N ARG A 111 6.11 11.05 11.10
CA ARG A 111 6.11 11.00 9.63
C ARG A 111 6.51 9.62 9.09
N PRO A 112 7.68 9.03 9.42
CA PRO A 112 8.02 7.69 8.95
C PRO A 112 7.09 6.61 9.51
N LEU A 113 6.54 6.81 10.72
CA LEU A 113 5.47 5.94 11.26
C LEU A 113 4.21 5.97 10.39
N HIS A 114 3.76 7.14 9.97
CA HIS A 114 2.65 7.27 9.03
C HIS A 114 2.98 6.59 7.70
N THR A 115 4.12 6.95 7.09
CA THR A 115 4.56 6.42 5.79
C THR A 115 4.59 4.89 5.81
N SER A 116 5.31 4.29 6.76
CA SER A 116 5.38 2.83 6.88
C SER A 116 4.05 2.22 7.30
N GLY A 117 3.26 2.90 8.12
CA GLY A 117 1.93 2.45 8.53
C GLY A 117 0.96 2.34 7.35
N VAL A 118 0.97 3.29 6.42
CA VAL A 118 0.08 3.25 5.24
C VAL A 118 0.65 2.42 4.10
N VAL A 119 1.97 2.45 3.87
CA VAL A 119 2.60 1.70 2.77
C VAL A 119 2.78 0.24 3.17
N PHE A 120 3.59 -0.04 4.18
CA PHE A 120 3.96 -1.42 4.52
C PHE A 120 2.93 -2.10 5.42
N ALA A 121 2.36 -1.42 6.42
CA ALA A 121 1.41 -2.08 7.30
C ALA A 121 0.04 -2.27 6.63
N PHE A 122 -0.60 -1.19 6.17
CA PHE A 122 -1.86 -1.26 5.42
C PHE A 122 -1.68 -1.89 4.04
N GLY A 123 -0.89 -1.25 3.16
CA GLY A 123 -0.70 -1.72 1.79
C GLY A 123 -0.05 -3.11 1.71
N GLY A 124 0.91 -3.41 2.58
CA GLY A 124 1.56 -4.72 2.61
C GLY A 124 0.66 -5.84 3.12
N ASN A 125 -0.15 -5.61 4.16
CA ASN A 125 -1.17 -6.60 4.54
C ASN A 125 -2.22 -6.79 3.44
N ALA A 126 -2.61 -5.70 2.76
CA ALA A 126 -3.51 -5.79 1.62
C ALA A 126 -2.91 -6.69 0.54
N LEU A 127 -1.65 -6.47 0.14
CA LEU A 127 -0.94 -7.28 -0.85
C LEU A 127 -0.75 -8.73 -0.42
N LEU A 128 -0.33 -8.99 0.82
CA LEU A 128 -0.14 -10.35 1.33
C LEU A 128 -1.47 -11.12 1.32
N CYS A 129 -2.55 -10.52 1.81
CA CYS A 129 -3.82 -11.22 1.85
C CYS A 129 -4.43 -11.42 0.44
N THR A 130 -4.38 -10.40 -0.43
CA THR A 130 -4.96 -10.50 -1.77
C THR A 130 -4.16 -11.42 -2.67
N SER A 131 -2.82 -11.36 -2.65
CA SER A 131 -1.96 -12.23 -3.45
C SER A 131 -2.21 -13.70 -3.12
N LEU A 132 -2.27 -14.07 -1.83
CA LEU A 132 -2.52 -15.43 -1.37
C LEU A 132 -3.96 -15.88 -1.66
N TYR A 133 -4.92 -14.97 -1.61
CA TYR A 133 -6.31 -15.24 -2.03
C TYR A 133 -6.39 -15.54 -3.53
N VAL A 134 -5.73 -14.71 -4.34
CA VAL A 134 -5.80 -14.73 -5.80
C VAL A 134 -5.01 -15.90 -6.37
N VAL A 135 -3.78 -16.14 -5.91
CA VAL A 135 -2.92 -17.20 -6.44
C VAL A 135 -3.56 -18.58 -6.26
N GLN A 136 -4.19 -18.83 -5.11
CA GLN A 136 -4.89 -20.09 -4.86
C GLN A 136 -6.02 -20.33 -5.86
N ARG A 137 -6.86 -19.31 -6.08
CA ARG A 137 -8.06 -19.41 -6.91
C ARG A 137 -7.76 -19.42 -8.40
N THR A 138 -6.71 -18.73 -8.82
CA THR A 138 -6.27 -18.68 -10.22
C THR A 138 -5.43 -19.89 -10.61
N CYS A 139 -4.66 -20.47 -9.68
CA CYS A 139 -3.93 -21.72 -9.91
C CYS A 139 -4.74 -22.98 -9.57
N ARG A 140 -5.92 -22.83 -8.94
CA ARG A 140 -6.77 -23.92 -8.42
C ARG A 140 -6.00 -24.90 -7.51
N ALA A 141 -5.15 -24.33 -6.66
CA ALA A 141 -4.25 -25.06 -5.78
C ALA A 141 -4.25 -24.42 -4.38
N ARG A 142 -4.12 -25.25 -3.35
CA ARG A 142 -3.87 -24.80 -1.98
C ARG A 142 -2.47 -24.18 -1.89
N LEU A 143 -2.29 -23.23 -0.96
CA LEU A 143 -0.98 -22.64 -0.68
C LEU A 143 0.11 -23.69 -0.40
N PHE A 144 1.30 -23.43 -0.94
CA PHE A 144 2.51 -24.22 -0.73
C PHE A 144 3.09 -24.05 0.68
N GLY A 145 3.91 -25.01 1.14
CA GLY A 145 4.72 -24.83 2.35
C GLY A 145 4.01 -25.05 3.69
N GLY A 146 2.76 -25.52 3.70
CA GLY A 146 2.03 -25.80 4.95
C GLY A 146 1.85 -24.54 5.79
N ASP A 147 2.44 -24.50 6.99
CA ASP A 147 2.35 -23.37 7.91
C ASP A 147 3.25 -22.17 7.52
N LEU A 148 3.98 -22.26 6.40
CA LEU A 148 4.77 -21.15 5.87
C LEU A 148 3.95 -19.87 5.67
N ALA A 149 2.66 -19.98 5.28
CA ALA A 149 1.77 -18.83 5.17
C ALA A 149 1.49 -18.14 6.52
N TRP A 150 1.47 -18.89 7.62
CA TRP A 150 1.35 -18.34 8.97
C TRP A 150 2.65 -17.69 9.43
N PHE A 151 3.80 -18.28 9.10
CA PHE A 151 5.11 -17.65 9.34
C PHE A 151 5.21 -16.31 8.61
N VAL A 152 4.84 -16.25 7.33
CA VAL A 152 4.85 -15.02 6.54
C VAL A 152 3.95 -13.97 7.19
N PHE A 153 2.72 -14.34 7.56
CA PHE A 153 1.80 -13.41 8.23
C PHE A 153 2.38 -12.88 9.55
N TRP A 154 2.69 -13.75 10.52
CA TRP A 154 3.15 -13.30 11.84
C TRP A 154 4.53 -12.65 11.80
N GLY A 155 5.42 -13.11 10.93
CA GLY A 155 6.72 -12.49 10.72
C GLY A 155 6.59 -11.09 10.15
N TYR A 156 5.66 -10.87 9.22
CA TYR A 156 5.36 -9.53 8.71
C TYR A 156 4.72 -8.62 9.76
N GLN A 157 3.83 -9.16 10.62
CA GLN A 157 3.28 -8.39 11.74
C GLN A 157 4.37 -7.99 12.74
N LEU A 158 5.34 -8.87 13.01
CA LEU A 158 6.49 -8.55 13.87
C LEU A 158 7.34 -7.44 13.24
N PHE A 159 7.61 -7.51 11.93
CA PHE A 159 8.29 -6.43 11.20
C PHE A 159 7.58 -5.08 11.40
N ILE A 160 6.26 -5.03 11.23
CA ILE A 160 5.48 -3.79 11.40
C ILE A 160 5.61 -3.24 12.83
N VAL A 161 5.49 -4.10 13.85
CA VAL A 161 5.60 -3.69 15.26
C VAL A 161 6.99 -3.14 15.57
N MET A 162 8.03 -3.80 15.09
CA MET A 162 9.42 -3.35 15.26
C MET A 162 9.67 -2.03 14.52
N ALA A 163 9.24 -1.90 13.27
CA ALA A 163 9.35 -0.63 12.55
C ALA A 163 8.63 0.51 13.30
N ALA A 164 7.36 0.29 13.69
CA ALA A 164 6.54 1.30 14.34
C ALA A 164 7.13 1.78 15.67
N THR A 165 7.57 0.86 16.52
CA THR A 165 8.18 1.21 17.80
C THR A 165 9.59 1.79 17.62
N GLY A 166 10.36 1.31 16.65
CA GLY A 166 11.65 1.88 16.27
C GLY A 166 11.57 3.37 15.93
N TYR A 167 10.60 3.78 15.08
CA TYR A 167 10.43 5.19 14.73
C TYR A 167 10.13 6.08 15.93
N LEU A 168 9.23 5.63 16.82
CA LEU A 168 8.90 6.36 18.04
C LEU A 168 10.11 6.49 18.99
N LEU A 169 11.02 5.51 18.98
CA LEU A 169 12.28 5.54 19.72
C LEU A 169 13.39 6.36 19.03
N GLY A 170 13.18 6.83 17.80
CA GLY A 170 14.18 7.56 17.02
C GLY A 170 15.20 6.66 16.31
N ILE A 171 14.89 5.37 16.18
CA ILE A 171 15.68 4.37 15.46
C ILE A 171 15.30 4.45 13.99
N THR A 172 16.18 5.02 13.18
CA THR A 172 15.97 5.16 11.74
C THR A 172 17.27 5.31 10.96
N GLU A 173 17.30 4.74 9.75
CA GLU A 173 18.34 4.97 8.73
C GLU A 173 18.20 6.32 8.02
N SER A 174 17.11 7.08 8.26
CA SER A 174 16.81 8.37 7.60
C SER A 174 16.64 8.31 6.07
N ARG A 175 16.32 7.11 5.55
CA ARG A 175 16.08 6.83 4.14
C ARG A 175 14.60 6.59 3.88
N GLU A 176 13.97 7.39 3.04
CA GLU A 176 12.52 7.31 2.83
C GLU A 176 12.08 5.92 2.36
N TYR A 177 11.02 5.39 2.98
CA TYR A 177 10.49 4.04 2.76
C TYR A 177 11.45 2.89 3.17
N ALA A 178 12.67 3.19 3.61
CA ALA A 178 13.67 2.26 4.11
C ALA A 178 14.15 2.68 5.50
N GLU A 179 13.25 3.23 6.30
CA GLU A 179 13.59 3.82 7.57
C GLU A 179 13.99 2.83 8.69
N PRO A 180 13.53 1.56 8.77
CA PRO A 180 13.97 0.63 9.80
C PRO A 180 15.47 0.37 9.75
N GLU A 181 16.10 0.06 10.88
CA GLU A 181 17.52 -0.29 10.93
C GLU A 181 17.79 -1.76 10.60
N TRP A 182 19.04 -2.04 10.24
CA TRP A 182 19.57 -3.31 9.73
C TRP A 182 18.98 -4.62 10.28
N TYR A 183 18.75 -4.76 11.60
CA TYR A 183 18.23 -6.01 12.18
C TYR A 183 16.75 -6.24 11.86
N VAL A 184 15.98 -5.16 11.68
CA VAL A 184 14.60 -5.21 11.20
C VAL A 184 14.59 -5.54 9.70
N ASP A 185 15.55 -5.03 8.93
CA ASP A 185 15.69 -5.32 7.51
C ASP A 185 16.09 -6.76 7.21
N LEU A 186 17.00 -7.32 8.01
CA LEU A 186 17.35 -8.73 7.94
C LEU A 186 16.13 -9.61 8.24
N TRP A 187 15.34 -9.24 9.25
CA TRP A 187 14.10 -9.96 9.57
C TRP A 187 13.11 -9.90 8.41
N LEU A 188 12.88 -8.71 7.84
CA LEU A 188 12.00 -8.56 6.68
C LEU A 188 12.50 -9.39 5.49
N THR A 189 13.82 -9.42 5.25
CA THR A 189 14.41 -10.24 4.18
C THR A 189 14.04 -11.72 4.34
N ILE A 190 14.14 -12.27 5.55
CA ILE A 190 13.78 -13.67 5.83
C ILE A 190 12.29 -13.91 5.56
N VAL A 191 11.42 -13.02 6.05
CA VAL A 191 9.97 -13.12 5.85
C VAL A 191 9.62 -13.02 4.35
N TRP A 192 10.30 -12.14 3.62
CA TRP A 192 10.04 -11.91 2.21
C TRP A 192 10.51 -13.06 1.32
N VAL A 193 11.65 -13.68 1.65
CA VAL A 193 12.11 -14.91 0.99
C VAL A 193 11.12 -16.06 1.23
N ALA A 194 10.63 -16.22 2.47
CA ALA A 194 9.58 -17.18 2.77
C ALA A 194 8.30 -16.91 1.96
N TYR A 195 7.92 -15.65 1.80
CA TYR A 195 6.77 -15.24 0.99
C TYR A 195 6.97 -15.55 -0.51
N LEU A 196 8.16 -15.31 -1.05
CA LEU A 196 8.50 -15.68 -2.43
C LEU A 196 8.39 -17.19 -2.65
N LEU A 197 8.96 -18.00 -1.75
CA LEU A 197 8.88 -19.46 -1.82
C LEU A 197 7.43 -19.96 -1.72
N LEU A 198 6.65 -19.36 -0.83
CA LEU A 198 5.22 -19.63 -0.67
C LEU A 198 4.45 -19.35 -1.98
N PHE A 199 4.64 -18.16 -2.56
CA PHE A 199 3.92 -17.74 -3.75
C PHE A 199 4.34 -18.54 -4.99
N LEU A 200 5.65 -18.65 -5.24
CA LEU A 200 6.20 -19.39 -6.38
C LEU A 200 5.88 -20.88 -6.28
N GLY A 201 6.03 -21.48 -5.09
CA GLY A 201 5.66 -22.87 -4.84
C GLY A 201 4.18 -23.15 -5.11
N THR A 202 3.30 -22.18 -4.88
CA THR A 202 1.86 -22.30 -5.20
C THR A 202 1.64 -22.25 -6.72
N ILE A 203 2.35 -21.38 -7.46
CA ILE A 203 2.30 -21.33 -8.93
C ILE A 203 2.83 -22.62 -9.56
N LEU A 204 3.89 -23.21 -9.00
CA LEU A 204 4.46 -24.46 -9.49
C LEU A 204 3.50 -25.65 -9.35
N LYS A 205 2.60 -25.60 -8.35
CA LYS A 205 1.56 -26.60 -8.10
C LYS A 205 0.23 -26.31 -8.83
N ARG A 206 0.20 -25.35 -9.75
CA ARG A 206 -1.02 -24.97 -10.47
C ARG A 206 -1.59 -26.14 -11.29
N LYS A 207 -2.92 -26.16 -11.42
CA LYS A 207 -3.63 -27.11 -12.30
C LYS A 207 -3.80 -26.58 -13.72
N GLU A 208 -3.93 -25.26 -13.87
CA GLU A 208 -4.06 -24.62 -15.18
C GLU A 208 -2.69 -24.42 -15.82
N PRO A 209 -2.50 -24.74 -17.12
CA PRO A 209 -1.20 -24.63 -17.78
C PRO A 209 -0.71 -23.17 -17.82
N HIS A 210 -1.64 -22.23 -18.03
CA HIS A 210 -1.35 -20.80 -18.09
C HIS A 210 -1.40 -20.14 -16.71
N ILE A 211 -0.48 -19.22 -16.46
CA ILE A 211 -0.48 -18.37 -15.27
C ILE A 211 -1.29 -17.13 -15.58
N TYR A 212 -2.27 -16.81 -14.73
CA TYR A 212 -3.11 -15.63 -14.89
C TYR A 212 -2.31 -14.33 -14.73
N VAL A 213 -2.66 -13.29 -15.49
CA VAL A 213 -1.94 -12.00 -15.56
C VAL A 213 -1.77 -11.36 -14.18
N ALA A 214 -2.76 -11.47 -13.29
CA ALA A 214 -2.62 -10.96 -11.92
C ALA A 214 -1.39 -11.53 -11.20
N ASN A 215 -1.07 -12.81 -11.43
CA ASN A 215 0.08 -13.46 -10.84
C ASN A 215 1.41 -13.04 -11.49
N TRP A 216 1.40 -12.52 -12.72
CA TRP A 216 2.59 -11.92 -13.32
C TRP A 216 2.98 -10.65 -12.56
N PHE A 217 1.99 -9.79 -12.34
CA PHE A 217 2.13 -8.57 -11.55
C PHE A 217 2.53 -8.89 -10.11
N TYR A 218 1.85 -9.83 -9.44
CA TYR A 218 2.23 -10.21 -8.09
C TYR A 218 3.64 -10.80 -8.03
N LEU A 219 4.01 -11.72 -8.92
CA LEU A 219 5.36 -12.31 -8.91
C LEU A 219 6.43 -11.26 -9.16
N SER A 220 6.20 -10.35 -10.12
CA SER A 220 7.13 -9.26 -10.42
C SER A 220 7.30 -8.32 -9.24
N PHE A 221 6.21 -7.99 -8.53
CA PHE A 221 6.24 -7.24 -7.28
C PHE A 221 7.12 -7.92 -6.24
N ILE A 222 6.89 -9.22 -5.97
CA ILE A 222 7.59 -9.94 -4.90
C ILE A 222 9.09 -9.99 -5.17
N VAL A 223 9.46 -10.35 -6.40
CA VAL A 223 10.87 -10.50 -6.80
C VAL A 223 11.59 -9.16 -6.78
N THR A 224 10.97 -8.13 -7.36
CA THR A 224 11.63 -6.82 -7.48
C THR A 224 11.79 -6.17 -6.11
N ILE A 225 10.76 -6.20 -5.25
CA ILE A 225 10.87 -5.66 -3.89
C ILE A 225 11.97 -6.37 -3.08
N ALA A 226 12.15 -7.67 -3.24
CA ALA A 226 13.25 -8.39 -2.61
C ALA A 226 14.62 -7.83 -3.05
N MET A 227 14.80 -7.61 -4.35
CA MET A 227 16.02 -7.03 -4.91
C MET A 227 16.24 -5.59 -4.43
N LEU A 228 15.20 -4.76 -4.47
CA LEU A 228 15.25 -3.36 -4.03
C LEU A 228 15.65 -3.27 -2.56
N HIS A 229 14.98 -4.03 -1.70
CA HIS A 229 15.22 -4.08 -0.25
C HIS A 229 16.67 -4.46 0.07
N VAL A 230 17.16 -5.55 -0.54
CA VAL A 230 18.52 -6.03 -0.27
C VAL A 230 19.58 -5.02 -0.71
N ILE A 231 19.43 -4.40 -1.89
CA ILE A 231 20.45 -3.49 -2.44
C ILE A 231 20.42 -2.14 -1.72
N ASN A 232 19.25 -1.57 -1.49
CA ASN A 232 19.13 -0.27 -0.85
C ASN A 232 19.63 -0.32 0.60
N ASN A 233 19.26 -1.37 1.33
CA ASN A 233 19.54 -1.50 2.76
C ASN A 233 20.87 -2.23 3.01
N LEU A 234 21.81 -2.18 2.05
CA LEU A 234 23.20 -2.49 2.34
C LEU A 234 23.73 -1.41 3.28
N SER A 235 23.78 -1.72 4.57
CA SER A 235 24.30 -0.85 5.61
C SER A 235 25.31 -1.62 6.46
N MET A 236 26.25 -0.89 7.06
CA MET A 236 27.25 -1.42 7.98
C MET A 236 26.84 -1.07 9.42
N PRO A 237 26.35 -2.04 10.21
CA PRO A 237 26.10 -1.84 11.64
C PRO A 237 27.36 -1.33 12.35
N VAL A 238 27.20 -0.28 13.16
CA VAL A 238 28.29 0.24 14.02
C VAL A 238 28.64 -0.78 15.10
N SER A 239 27.64 -1.52 15.58
CA SER A 239 27.77 -2.63 16.53
C SER A 239 26.69 -3.67 16.27
N LEU A 240 27.00 -4.95 16.46
CA LEU A 240 26.03 -6.05 16.36
C LEU A 240 24.98 -6.02 17.49
N LEU A 241 25.27 -5.30 18.58
CA LEU A 241 24.38 -5.08 19.72
C LEU A 241 23.96 -3.61 19.83
N GLY A 242 24.01 -2.87 18.70
CA GLY A 242 23.61 -1.48 18.63
C GLY A 242 22.60 -1.21 17.51
N ALA A 243 21.84 -0.13 17.67
CA ALA A 243 20.76 0.20 16.76
C ALA A 243 21.26 0.80 15.45
N LYS A 244 22.39 1.52 15.47
CA LYS A 244 22.86 2.32 14.35
C LYS A 244 23.65 1.55 13.31
N SER A 245 23.35 1.86 12.04
CA SER A 245 24.12 1.47 10.86
C SER A 245 24.37 2.68 9.95
N TYR A 246 25.35 2.56 9.05
CA TYR A 246 25.61 3.55 7.99
C TYR A 246 25.41 2.92 6.61
N SER A 247 24.78 3.65 5.68
CA SER A 247 24.64 3.21 4.29
C SER A 247 25.99 2.82 3.69
N ALA A 248 26.00 1.76 2.89
CA ALA A 248 27.16 1.36 2.08
C ALA A 248 27.46 2.38 0.97
N PHE A 249 26.52 3.26 0.66
CA PHE A 249 26.64 4.31 -0.35
C PHE A 249 26.75 5.70 0.32
N SER A 250 27.21 6.70 -0.45
CA SER A 250 27.21 8.10 0.02
C SER A 250 26.94 9.09 -1.12
N GLY A 251 26.54 10.31 -0.74
CA GLY A 251 26.33 11.43 -1.66
C GLY A 251 25.39 11.09 -2.82
N VAL A 252 25.86 11.34 -4.04
CA VAL A 252 25.08 11.14 -5.27
C VAL A 252 24.71 9.66 -5.51
N GLN A 253 25.59 8.73 -5.13
CA GLN A 253 25.33 7.30 -5.29
C GLN A 253 24.25 6.83 -4.31
N ASP A 254 24.30 7.32 -3.07
CA ASP A 254 23.26 7.02 -2.08
C ASP A 254 21.91 7.62 -2.52
N ALA A 255 21.91 8.86 -3.02
CA ALA A 255 20.70 9.47 -3.57
C ALA A 255 20.12 8.65 -4.75
N LEU A 256 20.96 8.20 -5.68
CA LEU A 256 20.51 7.40 -6.83
C LEU A 256 19.97 6.04 -6.40
N THR A 257 20.67 5.32 -5.52
CA THR A 257 20.21 4.02 -5.00
C THR A 257 18.93 4.18 -4.18
N GLN A 258 18.85 5.22 -3.35
CA GLN A 258 17.68 5.59 -2.57
C GLN A 258 16.45 5.84 -3.44
N TRP A 259 16.56 6.59 -4.55
CA TRP A 259 15.40 6.87 -5.38
C TRP A 259 15.14 5.82 -6.46
N TRP A 260 16.14 5.04 -6.84
CA TRP A 260 15.90 3.77 -7.51
C TRP A 260 15.06 2.84 -6.62
N TYR A 261 15.37 2.74 -5.33
CA TYR A 261 14.54 2.03 -4.36
C TYR A 261 13.17 2.68 -4.18
N GLY A 262 13.10 3.94 -3.76
CA GLY A 262 11.87 4.62 -3.35
C GLY A 262 10.84 4.70 -4.48
N HIS A 263 11.29 5.01 -5.71
CA HIS A 263 10.39 5.01 -6.85
C HIS A 263 9.89 3.61 -7.19
N ASN A 264 10.76 2.61 -7.16
CA ASN A 264 10.34 1.24 -7.46
C ASN A 264 9.62 0.56 -6.29
N ALA A 265 9.72 1.08 -5.06
CA ALA A 265 8.84 0.72 -3.96
C ALA A 265 7.40 1.12 -4.34
N VAL A 266 7.15 2.37 -4.77
CA VAL A 266 5.81 2.73 -5.25
C VAL A 266 5.45 2.03 -6.58
N GLY A 267 6.41 1.75 -7.45
CA GLY A 267 6.18 1.09 -8.74
C GLY A 267 5.83 -0.39 -8.66
N PHE A 268 6.48 -1.13 -7.79
CA PHE A 268 6.27 -2.56 -7.67
C PHE A 268 5.34 -2.87 -6.51
N PHE A 269 5.56 -2.27 -5.35
CA PHE A 269 4.69 -2.46 -4.20
C PHE A 269 3.32 -1.83 -4.45
N LEU A 270 3.26 -0.51 -4.72
CA LEU A 270 2.00 0.23 -4.79
C LEU A 270 1.34 0.28 -6.18
N THR A 271 2.06 -0.06 -7.24
CA THR A 271 1.50 -0.12 -8.60
C THR A 271 1.39 -1.55 -9.09
N ALA A 272 2.48 -2.29 -9.30
CA ALA A 272 2.42 -3.64 -9.86
C ALA A 272 1.58 -4.60 -8.98
N GLY A 273 1.84 -4.66 -7.67
CA GLY A 273 1.06 -5.51 -6.76
C GLY A 273 -0.44 -5.19 -6.75
N PHE A 274 -0.80 -3.90 -6.82
CA PHE A 274 -2.19 -3.44 -6.84
C PHE A 274 -2.85 -3.58 -8.22
N LEU A 275 -2.07 -3.55 -9.31
CA LEU A 275 -2.54 -4.00 -10.63
C LEU A 275 -2.89 -5.49 -10.58
N GLY A 276 -2.13 -6.30 -9.84
CA GLY A 276 -2.49 -7.69 -9.53
C GLY A 276 -3.86 -7.81 -8.84
N MET A 277 -4.15 -6.91 -7.87
CA MET A 277 -5.49 -6.83 -7.26
C MET A 277 -6.55 -6.46 -8.30
N MET A 278 -6.34 -5.38 -9.06
CA MET A 278 -7.25 -4.91 -10.09
C MET A 278 -7.59 -6.01 -11.10
N TYR A 279 -6.58 -6.70 -11.62
CA TYR A 279 -6.75 -7.78 -12.59
C TYR A 279 -7.60 -8.93 -12.08
N TYR A 280 -7.66 -9.17 -10.78
CA TYR A 280 -8.54 -10.19 -10.23
C TYR A 280 -9.91 -9.64 -9.85
N PHE A 281 -9.95 -8.57 -9.04
CA PHE A 281 -11.18 -8.13 -8.39
C PHE A 281 -12.12 -7.35 -9.31
N VAL A 282 -11.60 -6.53 -10.23
CA VAL A 282 -12.44 -5.79 -11.18
C VAL A 282 -13.26 -6.74 -12.05
N PRO A 283 -12.68 -7.69 -12.81
CA PRO A 283 -13.47 -8.62 -13.62
C PRO A 283 -14.36 -9.53 -12.77
N LYS A 284 -13.90 -9.93 -11.57
CA LYS A 284 -14.68 -10.80 -10.68
C LYS A 284 -15.92 -10.12 -10.09
N GLN A 285 -15.83 -8.85 -9.71
CA GLN A 285 -16.99 -8.10 -9.22
C GLN A 285 -17.89 -7.66 -10.39
N ALA A 286 -17.29 -7.25 -11.51
CA ALA A 286 -18.01 -6.89 -12.72
C ALA A 286 -18.72 -8.09 -13.37
N ASN A 287 -18.27 -9.32 -13.07
CA ASN A 287 -18.66 -10.54 -13.78
C ASN A 287 -18.50 -10.38 -15.31
N ARG A 288 -17.34 -9.87 -15.72
CA ARG A 288 -16.98 -9.62 -17.11
C ARG A 288 -15.60 -10.22 -17.41
N PRO A 289 -15.35 -10.69 -18.64
CA PRO A 289 -14.01 -11.06 -19.04
C PRO A 289 -13.11 -9.82 -19.07
N VAL A 290 -11.82 -10.02 -18.80
CA VAL A 290 -10.82 -8.96 -18.98
C VAL A 290 -10.85 -8.48 -20.43
N TYR A 291 -10.82 -7.16 -20.62
CA TYR A 291 -11.00 -6.54 -21.92
C TYR A 291 -9.99 -7.00 -22.98
N SER A 292 -8.68 -6.83 -22.74
CA SER A 292 -7.67 -7.13 -23.75
C SER A 292 -6.47 -7.86 -23.16
N TYR A 293 -6.34 -9.14 -23.51
CA TYR A 293 -5.18 -9.95 -23.14
C TYR A 293 -3.89 -9.47 -23.81
N ARG A 294 -3.95 -8.98 -25.06
CA ARG A 294 -2.76 -8.42 -25.74
C ARG A 294 -2.26 -7.17 -25.02
N LEU A 295 -3.20 -6.30 -24.60
CA LEU A 295 -2.84 -5.13 -23.79
C LEU A 295 -2.23 -5.58 -22.46
N SER A 296 -2.76 -6.65 -21.83
CA SER A 296 -2.19 -7.26 -20.62
C SER A 296 -0.73 -7.70 -20.79
N ILE A 297 -0.32 -8.17 -21.97
CA ILE A 297 1.07 -8.53 -22.24
C ILE A 297 1.93 -7.28 -22.41
N ILE A 298 1.52 -6.38 -23.31
CA ILE A 298 2.30 -5.18 -23.68
C ILE A 298 2.52 -4.31 -22.46
N HIS A 299 1.45 -3.98 -21.73
CA HIS A 299 1.55 -3.07 -20.61
C HIS A 299 2.30 -3.70 -19.43
N PHE A 300 2.22 -5.02 -19.23
CA PHE A 300 2.99 -5.69 -18.17
C PHE A 300 4.49 -5.56 -18.44
N TRP A 301 4.97 -6.02 -19.59
CA TRP A 301 6.40 -6.02 -19.89
C TRP A 301 6.97 -4.61 -20.02
N ALA A 302 6.24 -3.71 -20.67
CA ALA A 302 6.66 -2.32 -20.77
C ALA A 302 6.69 -1.62 -19.40
N LEU A 303 5.68 -1.84 -18.55
CA LEU A 303 5.66 -1.24 -17.21
C LEU A 303 6.82 -1.76 -16.36
N ILE A 304 6.96 -3.08 -16.23
CA ILE A 304 7.99 -3.69 -15.37
C ILE A 304 9.40 -3.31 -15.83
N PHE A 305 9.65 -3.19 -17.14
CA PHE A 305 10.95 -2.76 -17.65
C PHE A 305 11.21 -1.26 -17.43
N LEU A 306 10.25 -0.39 -17.78
CA LEU A 306 10.45 1.05 -17.77
C LEU A 306 10.48 1.63 -16.35
N TYR A 307 9.71 1.09 -15.40
CA TYR A 307 9.60 1.62 -14.04
C TYR A 307 10.95 1.69 -13.33
N ILE A 308 11.83 0.71 -13.57
CA ILE A 308 13.16 0.62 -12.95
C ILE A 308 14.01 1.87 -13.20
N TRP A 309 13.82 2.51 -14.36
CA TRP A 309 14.63 3.65 -14.81
C TRP A 309 14.15 5.00 -14.29
N ALA A 310 12.95 5.09 -13.73
CA ALA A 310 12.32 6.36 -13.39
C ALA A 310 12.82 6.97 -12.07
N GLY A 311 13.67 6.28 -11.30
CA GLY A 311 14.26 6.79 -10.05
C GLY A 311 14.84 8.22 -10.11
N PRO A 312 15.66 8.59 -11.11
CA PRO A 312 16.28 9.92 -11.19
C PRO A 312 15.31 11.10 -11.31
N HIS A 313 14.01 10.88 -11.55
CA HIS A 313 13.03 11.98 -11.59
C HIS A 313 12.79 12.65 -10.22
N HIS A 314 13.25 12.01 -9.15
CA HIS A 314 13.27 12.56 -7.79
C HIS A 314 14.49 13.46 -7.55
N LEU A 315 15.43 13.50 -8.51
CA LEU A 315 16.76 14.09 -8.35
C LEU A 315 17.06 15.14 -9.43
N HIS A 316 16.02 15.74 -10.01
CA HIS A 316 16.19 16.82 -10.99
C HIS A 316 16.77 18.08 -10.35
N TYR A 317 17.72 18.71 -11.05
CA TYR A 317 18.45 19.88 -10.57
C TYR A 317 19.13 19.69 -9.21
N THR A 318 19.52 18.45 -8.90
CA THR A 318 20.37 18.12 -7.76
C THR A 318 21.82 17.89 -8.20
N ALA A 319 22.68 17.42 -7.28
CA ALA A 319 24.05 17.02 -7.58
C ALA A 319 24.16 15.74 -8.46
N LEU A 320 23.05 15.04 -8.74
CA LEU A 320 23.05 13.90 -9.65
C LEU A 320 23.46 14.34 -11.07
N PRO A 321 24.36 13.62 -11.78
CA PRO A 321 24.76 13.96 -13.13
C PRO A 321 23.58 14.13 -14.09
N ASP A 322 23.68 15.12 -14.96
CA ASP A 322 22.60 15.51 -15.88
C ASP A 322 22.14 14.38 -16.80
N TRP A 323 23.05 13.49 -17.21
CA TRP A 323 22.69 12.34 -18.04
C TRP A 323 21.73 11.38 -17.33
N ALA A 324 21.93 11.15 -16.03
CA ALA A 324 21.09 10.26 -15.23
C ALA A 324 19.73 10.89 -14.97
N GLN A 325 19.71 12.20 -14.69
CA GLN A 325 18.47 12.96 -14.59
C GLN A 325 17.65 12.88 -15.89
N THR A 326 18.29 13.13 -17.03
CA THR A 326 17.62 13.08 -18.35
C THR A 326 17.10 11.68 -18.66
N LEU A 327 17.85 10.63 -18.29
CA LEU A 327 17.39 9.25 -18.42
C LEU A 327 16.11 9.02 -17.61
N GLY A 328 16.08 9.41 -16.34
CA GLY A 328 14.88 9.32 -15.51
C GLY A 328 13.69 10.06 -16.11
N MET A 329 13.88 11.29 -16.59
CA MET A 329 12.83 12.06 -17.27
C MET A 329 12.27 11.32 -18.50
N VAL A 330 13.14 10.86 -19.42
CA VAL A 330 12.69 10.20 -20.66
C VAL A 330 11.92 8.91 -20.35
N PHE A 331 12.43 8.09 -19.44
CA PHE A 331 11.77 6.85 -19.07
C PHE A 331 10.46 7.09 -18.31
N SER A 332 10.38 8.12 -17.46
CA SER A 332 9.12 8.50 -16.80
C SER A 332 8.06 8.98 -17.80
N ILE A 333 8.45 9.71 -18.86
CA ILE A 333 7.51 10.09 -19.93
C ILE A 333 7.02 8.85 -20.68
N MET A 334 7.92 7.93 -21.04
CA MET A 334 7.56 6.68 -21.72
C MET A 334 6.67 5.77 -20.84
N LEU A 335 6.88 5.79 -19.53
CA LEU A 335 6.15 5.01 -18.53
C LEU A 335 4.64 5.37 -18.48
N TRP A 336 4.26 6.55 -18.96
CA TRP A 336 2.86 6.97 -19.05
C TRP A 336 1.99 5.94 -19.79
N MET A 337 2.41 5.52 -20.98
CA MET A 337 1.62 4.65 -21.85
C MET A 337 1.33 3.25 -21.26
N PRO A 338 2.32 2.49 -20.75
CA PRO A 338 2.02 1.21 -20.14
C PRO A 338 1.27 1.35 -18.80
N SER A 339 1.47 2.46 -18.08
CA SER A 339 0.67 2.75 -16.89
C SER A 339 -0.81 2.89 -17.26
N TRP A 340 -1.13 3.72 -18.26
CA TRP A 340 -2.49 3.85 -18.79
C TRP A 340 -3.01 2.58 -19.45
N GLY A 341 -2.14 1.71 -19.96
CA GLY A 341 -2.52 0.36 -20.38
C GLY A 341 -3.24 -0.42 -19.27
N GLY A 342 -2.80 -0.27 -18.02
CA GLY A 342 -3.51 -0.83 -16.84
C GLY A 342 -4.88 -0.19 -16.63
N MET A 343 -4.96 1.15 -16.71
CA MET A 343 -6.21 1.90 -16.55
C MET A 343 -7.24 1.49 -17.61
N ILE A 344 -6.84 1.48 -18.87
CA ILE A 344 -7.68 1.12 -20.01
C ILE A 344 -8.18 -0.31 -19.85
N ASN A 345 -7.31 -1.26 -19.49
CA ASN A 345 -7.72 -2.65 -19.31
C ASN A 345 -8.71 -2.80 -18.14
N GLY A 346 -8.49 -2.08 -17.03
CA GLY A 346 -9.40 -2.04 -15.89
C GLY A 346 -10.78 -1.44 -16.23
N LEU A 347 -10.82 -0.23 -16.79
CA LEU A 347 -12.08 0.46 -17.11
C LEU A 347 -12.83 -0.19 -18.27
N MET A 348 -12.14 -0.59 -19.34
CA MET A 348 -12.81 -1.20 -20.49
C MET A 348 -13.35 -2.61 -20.18
N THR A 349 -12.86 -3.27 -19.13
CA THR A 349 -13.47 -4.52 -18.61
C THR A 349 -14.91 -4.30 -18.12
N LEU A 350 -15.26 -3.07 -17.73
CA LEU A 350 -16.64 -2.69 -17.36
C LEU A 350 -17.53 -2.31 -18.55
N SER A 351 -17.02 -2.37 -19.79
CA SER A 351 -17.82 -2.09 -20.99
C SER A 351 -19.05 -2.99 -21.04
N GLY A 352 -20.23 -2.36 -21.14
CA GLY A 352 -21.53 -3.05 -21.07
C GLY A 352 -21.99 -3.43 -19.65
N ALA A 353 -21.25 -3.08 -18.60
CA ALA A 353 -21.63 -3.22 -17.18
C ALA A 353 -21.57 -1.88 -16.41
N TRP A 354 -21.56 -0.75 -17.12
CA TRP A 354 -21.54 0.59 -16.52
C TRP A 354 -22.78 0.90 -15.67
N ASP A 355 -23.89 0.19 -15.89
CA ASP A 355 -25.08 0.23 -15.04
C ASP A 355 -24.76 -0.20 -13.59
N LYS A 356 -23.78 -1.11 -13.40
CA LYS A 356 -23.31 -1.53 -12.08
C LYS A 356 -22.69 -0.40 -11.27
N LEU A 357 -22.19 0.65 -11.93
CA LEU A 357 -21.71 1.82 -11.22
C LEU A 357 -22.82 2.46 -10.37
N ARG A 358 -24.10 2.32 -10.74
CA ARG A 358 -25.22 2.85 -9.96
C ARG A 358 -25.73 1.88 -8.91
N THR A 359 -25.52 0.58 -9.06
CA THR A 359 -26.11 -0.45 -8.19
C THR A 359 -25.13 -1.09 -7.21
N ASP A 360 -23.83 -1.07 -7.51
CA ASP A 360 -22.79 -1.73 -6.72
C ASP A 360 -21.72 -0.72 -6.26
N PRO A 361 -21.71 -0.32 -4.98
CA PRO A 361 -20.72 0.60 -4.45
C PRO A 361 -19.30 0.02 -4.39
N ILE A 362 -19.13 -1.31 -4.44
CA ILE A 362 -17.81 -1.93 -4.56
C ILE A 362 -17.23 -1.64 -5.95
N ILE A 363 -18.04 -1.74 -7.01
CA ILE A 363 -17.64 -1.33 -8.37
C ILE A 363 -17.34 0.16 -8.44
N ARG A 364 -18.14 1.02 -7.78
CA ARG A 364 -17.83 2.46 -7.69
C ARG A 364 -16.43 2.70 -7.13
N MET A 365 -16.11 2.03 -6.02
CA MET A 365 -14.80 2.12 -5.39
C MET A 365 -13.68 1.67 -6.34
N MET A 366 -13.85 0.53 -7.03
CA MET A 366 -12.85 0.02 -7.97
C MET A 366 -12.67 0.93 -9.20
N VAL A 367 -13.75 1.49 -9.74
CA VAL A 367 -13.69 2.43 -10.86
C VAL A 367 -12.97 3.71 -10.47
N MET A 368 -13.32 4.27 -9.31
CA MET A 368 -12.67 5.46 -8.78
C MET A 368 -11.18 5.20 -8.51
N ALA A 369 -10.84 4.00 -8.02
CA ALA A 369 -9.45 3.57 -7.87
C ALA A 369 -8.67 3.65 -9.19
N VAL A 370 -9.23 3.04 -10.24
CA VAL A 370 -8.60 3.03 -11.55
C VAL A 370 -8.54 4.43 -12.18
N ALA A 371 -9.51 5.31 -11.90
CA ALA A 371 -9.48 6.70 -12.34
C ALA A 371 -8.33 7.49 -11.68
N PHE A 372 -8.18 7.41 -10.35
CA PHE A 372 -7.06 8.04 -9.64
C PHE A 372 -5.70 7.44 -10.00
N TYR A 373 -5.66 6.15 -10.32
CA TYR A 373 -4.48 5.50 -10.89
C TYR A 373 -4.09 6.13 -12.23
N GLY A 374 -5.04 6.27 -13.16
CA GLY A 374 -4.78 6.92 -14.44
C GLY A 374 -4.36 8.39 -14.32
N MET A 375 -5.00 9.11 -13.40
CA MET A 375 -4.70 10.50 -13.10
C MET A 375 -3.28 10.66 -12.51
N SER A 376 -2.94 9.92 -11.46
CA SER A 376 -1.61 10.00 -10.82
C SER A 376 -0.50 9.48 -11.74
N THR A 377 -0.77 8.46 -12.55
CA THR A 377 0.20 7.97 -13.56
C THR A 377 0.26 8.82 -14.82
N PHE A 378 -0.53 9.90 -14.91
CA PHE A 378 -0.33 10.99 -15.85
C PHE A 378 0.41 12.17 -15.20
N GLU A 379 0.01 12.53 -13.99
CA GLU A 379 0.66 13.58 -13.19
C GLU A 379 2.14 13.29 -12.93
N GLY A 380 2.49 12.04 -12.58
CA GLY A 380 3.87 11.64 -12.33
C GLY A 380 4.81 11.92 -13.51
N PRO A 381 4.52 11.41 -14.73
CA PRO A 381 5.26 11.76 -15.95
C PRO A 381 5.36 13.27 -16.22
N MET A 382 4.31 14.04 -15.93
CA MET A 382 4.36 15.50 -16.06
C MET A 382 5.34 16.12 -15.05
N MET A 383 5.29 15.71 -13.79
CA MET A 383 6.22 16.16 -12.74
C MET A 383 7.66 15.65 -12.93
N ALA A 384 7.86 14.62 -13.75
CA ALA A 384 9.18 14.13 -14.15
C ALA A 384 9.81 14.93 -15.30
N ILE A 385 9.09 15.88 -15.90
CA ILE A 385 9.69 16.83 -16.83
C ILE A 385 10.48 17.85 -16.00
N LYS A 386 11.80 17.98 -16.26
CA LYS A 386 12.69 18.89 -15.49
C LYS A 386 12.05 20.26 -15.23
N THR A 387 11.52 20.94 -16.25
CA THR A 387 10.90 22.26 -16.11
C THR A 387 9.73 22.27 -15.12
N VAL A 388 8.86 21.25 -15.16
CA VAL A 388 7.74 21.12 -14.21
C VAL A 388 8.27 20.78 -12.82
N ASN A 389 9.23 19.86 -12.74
CA ASN A 389 9.88 19.47 -11.50
C ASN A 389 10.54 20.66 -10.79
N SER A 390 11.10 21.61 -11.54
CA SER A 390 11.66 22.82 -10.94
C SER A 390 10.65 23.55 -10.04
N LEU A 391 9.36 23.49 -10.36
CA LEU A 391 8.26 24.08 -9.58
C LEU A 391 7.70 23.11 -8.53
N SER A 392 7.61 21.81 -8.84
CA SER A 392 6.95 20.83 -7.98
C SER A 392 7.86 20.21 -6.91
N HIS A 393 9.17 20.26 -7.10
CA HIS A 393 10.14 19.67 -6.17
C HIS A 393 10.16 20.44 -4.85
N TYR A 394 10.24 19.69 -3.74
CA TYR A 394 10.14 20.19 -2.36
C TYR A 394 8.83 20.89 -1.97
N THR A 395 7.85 21.00 -2.87
CA THR A 395 6.54 21.57 -2.55
C THR A 395 5.51 20.50 -2.16
N ASP A 396 4.40 20.95 -1.59
CA ASP A 396 3.23 20.14 -1.28
C ASP A 396 2.60 19.48 -2.51
N TRP A 397 2.97 19.89 -3.73
CA TRP A 397 2.52 19.20 -4.94
C TRP A 397 2.98 17.74 -4.93
N THR A 398 4.21 17.47 -4.48
CA THR A 398 4.69 16.09 -4.31
C THR A 398 3.80 15.30 -3.34
N ILE A 399 3.33 15.95 -2.27
CA ILE A 399 2.43 15.32 -1.30
C ILE A 399 1.03 15.09 -1.88
N GLY A 400 0.52 16.02 -2.70
CA GLY A 400 -0.72 15.88 -3.45
C GLY A 400 -0.67 14.72 -4.44
N HIS A 401 0.44 14.58 -5.17
CA HIS A 401 0.69 13.46 -6.08
C HIS A 401 0.69 12.12 -5.33
N VAL A 402 1.48 12.03 -4.24
CA VAL A 402 1.57 10.83 -3.41
C VAL A 402 0.20 10.43 -2.88
N HIS A 403 -0.58 11.36 -2.34
CA HIS A 403 -1.89 11.04 -1.78
C HIS A 403 -2.94 10.72 -2.85
N SER A 404 -2.85 11.33 -4.03
CA SER A 404 -3.70 10.96 -5.19
C SER A 404 -3.51 9.48 -5.55
N GLY A 405 -2.27 8.99 -5.56
CA GLY A 405 -1.98 7.55 -5.73
C GLY A 405 -2.32 6.71 -4.49
N ALA A 406 -1.95 7.15 -3.29
CA ALA A 406 -2.08 6.35 -2.07
C ALA A 406 -3.54 6.22 -1.60
N LEU A 407 -4.30 7.31 -1.57
CA LEU A 407 -5.69 7.30 -1.15
C LEU A 407 -6.62 6.97 -2.33
N GLY A 408 -6.38 7.61 -3.47
CA GLY A 408 -7.22 7.49 -4.66
C GLY A 408 -7.10 6.12 -5.32
N TRP A 409 -5.89 5.60 -5.51
CA TRP A 409 -5.66 4.29 -6.14
C TRP A 409 -5.53 3.15 -5.12
N VAL A 410 -4.44 3.14 -4.33
CA VAL A 410 -4.05 2.05 -3.41
C VAL A 410 -5.14 1.78 -2.38
N GLY A 411 -5.62 2.82 -1.70
CA GLY A 411 -6.67 2.72 -0.69
C GLY A 411 -7.98 2.19 -1.27
N MET A 412 -8.49 2.83 -2.33
CA MET A 412 -9.77 2.46 -2.93
C MET A 412 -9.79 1.03 -3.51
N ILE A 413 -8.74 0.61 -4.24
CA ILE A 413 -8.73 -0.76 -4.79
C ILE A 413 -8.64 -1.81 -3.67
N SER A 414 -7.90 -1.51 -2.59
CA SER A 414 -7.84 -2.36 -1.40
C SER A 414 -9.18 -2.46 -0.69
N PHE A 415 -9.87 -1.33 -0.51
CA PHE A 415 -11.21 -1.31 0.09
C PHE A 415 -12.17 -2.15 -0.73
N GLY A 416 -12.17 -1.99 -2.05
CA GLY A 416 -12.96 -2.81 -2.96
C GLY A 416 -12.64 -4.31 -2.86
N ALA A 417 -11.35 -4.66 -2.82
CA ALA A 417 -10.88 -6.04 -2.67
C ALA A 417 -11.32 -6.66 -1.33
N ILE A 418 -11.17 -5.95 -0.21
CA ILE A 418 -11.58 -6.43 1.11
C ILE A 418 -13.10 -6.59 1.19
N TYR A 419 -13.88 -5.61 0.71
CA TYR A 419 -15.34 -5.74 0.62
C TYR A 419 -15.78 -6.93 -0.22
N TYR A 420 -15.04 -7.26 -1.29
CA TYR A 420 -15.29 -8.45 -2.11
C TYR A 420 -14.99 -9.75 -1.35
N MET A 421 -13.82 -9.82 -0.70
CA MET A 421 -13.27 -11.05 -0.14
C MET A 421 -13.91 -11.44 1.18
N VAL A 422 -14.19 -10.49 2.08
CA VAL A 422 -14.61 -10.78 3.45
C VAL A 422 -15.87 -11.65 3.52
N PRO A 423 -16.98 -11.37 2.81
CA PRO A 423 -18.13 -12.26 2.85
C PRO A 423 -17.79 -13.69 2.40
N LYS A 424 -16.94 -13.83 1.37
CA LYS A 424 -16.54 -15.14 0.84
C LYS A 424 -15.64 -15.91 1.81
N LEU A 425 -14.69 -15.23 2.42
CA LEU A 425 -13.77 -15.80 3.38
C LEU A 425 -14.49 -16.27 4.65
N TRP A 426 -15.51 -15.55 5.12
CA TRP A 426 -16.30 -15.92 6.30
C TRP A 426 -17.60 -16.65 6.01
N ASN A 427 -17.80 -17.10 4.76
CA ASN A 427 -19.01 -17.79 4.30
C ASN A 427 -20.30 -17.05 4.69
N ARG A 428 -20.33 -15.74 4.44
CA ARG A 428 -21.48 -14.86 4.60
C ARG A 428 -22.10 -14.59 3.24
N GLU A 429 -23.43 -14.55 3.20
CA GLU A 429 -24.20 -14.26 1.99
C GLU A 429 -23.85 -12.88 1.40
N ARG A 430 -23.73 -11.87 2.27
CA ARG A 430 -23.40 -10.49 1.92
C ARG A 430 -22.68 -9.78 3.06
N LEU A 431 -22.19 -8.57 2.79
CA LEU A 431 -21.74 -7.63 3.82
C LEU A 431 -22.91 -7.22 4.72
N TYR A 432 -22.59 -6.83 5.96
CA TYR A 432 -23.55 -6.34 6.96
C TYR A 432 -24.46 -5.24 6.39
N SER A 433 -23.87 -4.23 5.73
CA SER A 433 -24.61 -3.14 5.08
C SER A 433 -23.95 -2.69 3.79
N MET A 434 -24.72 -2.60 2.70
CA MET A 434 -24.25 -2.03 1.43
C MET A 434 -24.37 -0.50 1.42
N ARG A 435 -25.28 0.07 2.20
CA ARG A 435 -25.37 1.53 2.39
C ARG A 435 -24.11 2.08 3.07
N LEU A 436 -23.54 1.36 4.04
CA LEU A 436 -22.27 1.75 4.67
C LEU A 436 -21.10 1.74 3.69
N VAL A 437 -21.08 0.81 2.71
CA VAL A 437 -20.09 0.83 1.62
C VAL A 437 -20.26 2.10 0.77
N THR A 438 -21.50 2.52 0.52
CA THR A 438 -21.79 3.78 -0.20
C THR A 438 -21.33 5.01 0.57
N TRP A 439 -21.56 5.07 1.88
CA TRP A 439 -21.06 6.14 2.74
C TRP A 439 -19.54 6.19 2.76
N HIS A 440 -18.89 5.03 2.92
CA HIS A 440 -17.44 4.94 2.85
C HIS A 440 -16.93 5.45 1.49
N PHE A 441 -17.53 5.03 0.37
CA PHE A 441 -17.18 5.53 -0.96
C PHE A 441 -17.23 7.06 -1.05
N TRP A 442 -18.30 7.70 -0.57
CA TRP A 442 -18.42 9.16 -0.65
C TRP A 442 -17.42 9.89 0.25
N LEU A 443 -17.25 9.42 1.49
CA LEU A 443 -16.27 10.01 2.42
C LEU A 443 -14.84 9.87 1.89
N ALA A 444 -14.49 8.69 1.37
CA ALA A 444 -13.18 8.47 0.76
C ALA A 444 -12.99 9.36 -0.47
N THR A 445 -13.97 9.42 -1.37
CA THR A 445 -13.89 10.22 -2.61
C THR A 445 -13.77 11.72 -2.31
N LEU A 446 -14.66 12.26 -1.47
CA LEU A 446 -14.61 13.68 -1.11
C LEU A 446 -13.34 14.00 -0.34
N GLY A 447 -12.92 13.11 0.57
CA GLY A 447 -11.67 13.27 1.32
C GLY A 447 -10.45 13.40 0.42
N ILE A 448 -10.28 12.50 -0.56
CA ILE A 448 -9.14 12.59 -1.50
C ILE A 448 -9.26 13.78 -2.45
N VAL A 449 -10.45 14.12 -2.94
CA VAL A 449 -10.62 15.28 -3.84
C VAL A 449 -10.24 16.58 -3.12
N VAL A 450 -10.68 16.77 -1.87
CA VAL A 450 -10.29 17.92 -1.04
C VAL A 450 -8.78 17.91 -0.82
N TYR A 451 -8.20 16.77 -0.44
CA TYR A 451 -6.76 16.66 -0.19
C TYR A 451 -5.94 17.03 -1.43
N ALA A 452 -6.25 16.44 -2.59
CA ALA A 452 -5.52 16.67 -3.84
C ALA A 452 -5.63 18.13 -4.30
N ALA A 453 -6.84 18.70 -4.30
CA ALA A 453 -7.07 20.08 -4.72
C ALA A 453 -6.27 21.08 -3.87
N VAL A 454 -6.29 20.90 -2.55
CA VAL A 454 -5.61 21.78 -1.60
C VAL A 454 -4.08 21.68 -1.76
N MET A 455 -3.54 20.47 -1.94
CA MET A 455 -2.10 20.26 -2.12
C MET A 455 -1.57 20.74 -3.47
N TRP A 456 -2.36 20.72 -4.53
CA TRP A 456 -1.98 21.35 -5.79
C TRP A 456 -1.89 22.86 -5.64
N VAL A 457 -2.90 23.49 -5.03
CA VAL A 457 -2.89 24.94 -4.85
C VAL A 457 -1.73 25.36 -3.95
N SER A 458 -1.52 24.67 -2.82
CA SER A 458 -0.41 24.99 -1.92
C SER A 458 0.96 24.71 -2.55
N GLY A 459 1.09 23.62 -3.31
CA GLY A 459 2.33 23.27 -4.00
C GLY A 459 2.72 24.25 -5.09
N ILE A 460 1.76 24.68 -5.92
CA ILE A 460 1.99 25.73 -6.92
C ILE A 460 2.32 27.06 -6.25
N MET A 461 1.60 27.42 -5.17
CA MET A 461 1.86 28.65 -4.42
C MET A 461 3.27 28.67 -3.83
N GLN A 462 3.71 27.59 -3.18
CA GLN A 462 5.09 27.45 -2.69
C GLN A 462 6.11 27.61 -3.82
N GLY A 463 5.92 26.84 -4.90
CA GLY A 463 6.85 26.86 -6.02
C GLY A 463 6.99 28.23 -6.67
N LEU A 464 5.89 28.99 -6.78
CA LEU A 464 5.88 30.35 -7.31
C LEU A 464 6.51 31.35 -6.32
N MET A 465 6.08 31.33 -5.05
CA MET A 465 6.61 32.26 -4.04
C MET A 465 8.13 32.12 -3.87
N TRP A 466 8.68 30.91 -3.92
CA TRP A 466 10.11 30.67 -3.76
C TRP A 466 10.98 31.12 -4.94
N ARG A 467 10.38 31.38 -6.12
CA ARG A 467 11.12 31.77 -7.34
C ARG A 467 10.72 33.14 -7.88
N GLU A 468 9.87 33.87 -7.17
CA GLU A 468 9.38 35.17 -7.62
C GLU A 468 10.47 36.23 -7.39
N TYR A 469 10.78 36.97 -8.46
CA TYR A 469 11.73 38.08 -8.44
C TYR A 469 11.02 39.39 -8.78
N ASP A 470 11.35 40.48 -8.09
CA ASP A 470 10.87 41.82 -8.41
C ASP A 470 11.59 42.42 -9.63
N GLU A 471 11.21 43.65 -10.01
CA GLU A 471 11.84 44.39 -11.11
C GLU A 471 13.34 44.64 -10.88
N GLN A 472 13.81 44.56 -9.64
CA GLN A 472 15.20 44.74 -9.23
C GLN A 472 15.94 43.40 -9.04
N SER A 473 15.33 42.26 -9.38
CA SER A 473 15.89 40.91 -9.20
C SER A 473 16.14 40.49 -7.75
N PHE A 474 15.43 41.06 -6.78
CA PHE A 474 15.36 40.54 -5.41
C PHE A 474 14.24 39.51 -5.28
N LEU A 475 14.41 38.54 -4.38
CA LEU A 475 13.36 37.59 -4.03
C LEU A 475 12.21 38.33 -3.34
N VAL A 476 10.99 38.20 -3.89
CA VAL A 476 9.81 38.93 -3.40
C VAL A 476 9.36 38.44 -2.04
N TYR A 477 9.41 37.13 -1.80
CA TYR A 477 8.91 36.50 -0.58
C TYR A 477 10.04 35.89 0.24
N SER A 478 10.00 36.14 1.54
CA SER A 478 10.76 35.35 2.51
C SER A 478 10.13 33.96 2.67
N PHE A 479 10.94 32.98 3.09
CA PHE A 479 10.43 31.64 3.36
C PHE A 479 9.35 31.62 4.45
N ALA A 480 9.46 32.49 5.46
CA ALA A 480 8.47 32.61 6.53
C ALA A 480 7.09 33.05 6.03
N GLU A 481 7.03 33.94 5.04
CA GLU A 481 5.76 34.34 4.41
C GLU A 481 5.12 33.19 3.64
N THR A 482 5.92 32.39 2.93
CA THR A 482 5.40 31.18 2.30
C THR A 482 4.86 30.20 3.35
N VAL A 483 5.60 29.94 4.44
CA VAL A 483 5.14 29.06 5.53
C VAL A 483 3.84 29.56 6.14
N ALA A 484 3.73 30.86 6.43
CA ALA A 484 2.51 31.46 6.97
C ALA A 484 1.31 31.30 6.02
N ALA A 485 1.53 31.45 4.72
CA ALA A 485 0.51 31.23 3.70
C ALA A 485 0.00 29.77 3.63
N MET A 486 0.77 28.79 4.10
CA MET A 486 0.40 27.37 4.04
C MET A 486 -0.62 26.93 5.10
N HIS A 487 -0.75 27.68 6.19
CA HIS A 487 -1.62 27.31 7.32
C HIS A 487 -3.06 26.90 6.93
N PRO A 488 -3.83 27.68 6.13
CA PRO A 488 -5.18 27.26 5.71
C PRO A 488 -5.16 25.95 4.90
N TYR A 489 -4.13 25.72 4.09
CA TYR A 489 -4.00 24.49 3.30
C TYR A 489 -3.71 23.27 4.19
N TYR A 490 -2.92 23.44 5.26
CA TYR A 490 -2.68 22.37 6.22
C TYR A 490 -3.94 21.96 6.99
N ILE A 491 -4.79 22.92 7.37
CA ILE A 491 -6.10 22.64 7.98
C ILE A 491 -7.00 21.88 6.99
N MET A 492 -7.13 22.37 5.77
CA MET A 492 -8.01 21.76 4.77
C MET A 492 -7.55 20.34 4.37
N ARG A 493 -6.24 20.11 4.32
CA ARG A 493 -5.66 18.76 4.16
C ARG A 493 -6.04 17.84 5.31
N ALA A 494 -5.94 18.31 6.55
CA ALA A 494 -6.34 17.53 7.73
C ALA A 494 -7.83 17.17 7.70
N ILE A 495 -8.70 18.08 7.25
CA ILE A 495 -10.13 17.81 7.05
C ILE A 495 -10.35 16.73 5.98
N GLY A 496 -9.70 16.84 4.82
CA GLY A 496 -9.78 15.82 3.77
C GLY A 496 -9.31 14.44 4.25
N GLY A 497 -8.21 14.40 4.99
CA GLY A 497 -7.71 13.18 5.64
C GLY A 497 -8.68 12.61 6.68
N ALA A 498 -9.30 13.46 7.51
CA ALA A 498 -10.27 13.05 8.53
C ALA A 498 -11.56 12.48 7.91
N MET A 499 -12.01 13.02 6.77
CA MET A 499 -13.11 12.45 6.00
C MET A 499 -12.77 11.04 5.51
N TYR A 500 -11.56 10.87 4.94
CA TYR A 500 -11.09 9.57 4.47
C TYR A 500 -10.98 8.55 5.62
N LEU A 501 -10.40 8.95 6.76
CA LEU A 501 -10.30 8.15 7.98
C LEU A 501 -11.69 7.75 8.51
N SER A 502 -12.65 8.66 8.51
CA SER A 502 -14.04 8.37 8.90
C SER A 502 -14.65 7.28 8.01
N GLY A 503 -14.34 7.29 6.71
CA GLY A 503 -14.68 6.22 5.79
C GLY A 503 -14.05 4.87 6.18
N ALA A 504 -12.76 4.86 6.53
CA ALA A 504 -12.06 3.66 6.98
C ALA A 504 -12.63 3.12 8.31
N LEU A 505 -13.08 3.98 9.23
CA LEU A 505 -13.77 3.57 10.45
C LEU A 505 -15.15 2.93 10.15
N ILE A 506 -15.90 3.47 9.19
CA ILE A 506 -17.14 2.83 8.70
C ILE A 506 -16.85 1.45 8.10
N MET A 507 -15.75 1.32 7.35
CA MET A 507 -15.31 0.03 6.84
C MET A 507 -15.01 -0.94 7.98
N ALA A 508 -14.22 -0.53 8.97
CA ALA A 508 -13.88 -1.37 10.11
C ALA A 508 -15.13 -1.90 10.82
N TRP A 509 -16.11 -1.03 11.09
CA TRP A 509 -17.39 -1.41 11.66
C TRP A 509 -18.16 -2.41 10.77
N ASN A 510 -18.31 -2.10 9.48
CA ASN A 510 -19.07 -2.94 8.55
C ASN A 510 -18.45 -4.34 8.40
N ILE A 511 -17.12 -4.42 8.33
CA ILE A 511 -16.37 -5.67 8.27
C ILE A 511 -16.49 -6.46 9.58
N ALA A 512 -16.35 -5.80 10.73
CA ALA A 512 -16.52 -6.45 12.03
C ALA A 512 -17.91 -7.07 12.18
N MET A 513 -18.98 -6.32 11.87
CA MET A 513 -20.35 -6.82 11.94
C MET A 513 -20.60 -7.97 10.94
N THR A 514 -19.99 -7.92 9.75
CA THR A 514 -20.05 -9.02 8.78
C THR A 514 -19.39 -10.29 9.32
N ILE A 515 -18.20 -10.15 9.93
CA ILE A 515 -17.46 -11.27 10.52
C ILE A 515 -18.27 -11.90 11.66
N LEU A 516 -18.89 -11.09 12.52
CA LEU A 516 -19.76 -11.55 13.60
C LEU A 516 -21.06 -12.19 13.11
N GLY A 517 -21.46 -11.94 11.86
CA GLY A 517 -22.61 -12.59 11.22
C GLY A 517 -23.90 -11.82 11.31
N TYR A 518 -23.84 -10.56 11.71
CA TYR A 518 -24.98 -9.67 11.66
C TYR A 518 -25.26 -9.25 10.21
N GLN A 519 -26.54 -9.07 9.90
CA GLN A 519 -27.00 -8.45 8.66
C GLN A 519 -27.95 -7.30 9.02
N ARG A 520 -27.72 -6.12 8.44
CA ARG A 520 -28.62 -4.99 8.61
C ARG A 520 -29.82 -5.15 7.68
N GLU A 521 -31.01 -4.96 8.20
CA GLU A 521 -32.21 -4.80 7.40
C GLU A 521 -32.19 -3.39 6.76
N GLU A 522 -32.26 -3.34 5.43
CA GLU A 522 -32.17 -2.10 4.66
C GLU A 522 -33.22 -2.13 3.55
N ASP A 523 -33.90 -0.99 3.30
CA ASP A 523 -34.76 -0.90 2.12
C ASP A 523 -33.93 -1.11 0.85
N PRO A 524 -34.52 -1.69 -0.20
CA PRO A 524 -33.83 -1.94 -1.46
C PRO A 524 -33.12 -0.68 -1.95
N MET A 525 -31.82 -0.79 -2.25
CA MET A 525 -31.11 0.29 -2.94
C MET A 525 -31.84 0.58 -4.27
N PRO A 526 -31.90 1.85 -4.73
CA PRO A 526 -32.58 2.21 -5.97
C PRO A 526 -32.13 1.30 -7.11
N ARG A 527 -33.03 0.42 -7.58
CA ARG A 527 -32.78 -0.44 -8.74
C ARG A 527 -33.04 0.35 -10.02
N SER A 528 -32.35 0.00 -11.10
CA SER A 528 -32.68 0.53 -12.42
C SER A 528 -34.13 0.17 -12.76
N ILE A 529 -34.93 1.17 -13.15
CA ILE A 529 -36.14 0.94 -13.93
C ILE A 529 -35.68 0.19 -15.20
N PRO A 530 -36.28 -0.96 -15.56
CA PRO A 530 -35.93 -1.62 -16.82
C PRO A 530 -36.07 -0.61 -17.96
N ALA A 531 -35.05 -0.51 -18.81
CA ALA A 531 -35.16 0.29 -20.02
C ALA A 531 -36.47 -0.10 -20.73
N LEU A 532 -37.34 0.88 -20.95
CA LEU A 532 -38.57 0.70 -21.73
C LEU A 532 -38.19 -0.09 -22.98
N ARG A 533 -38.75 -1.30 -23.12
CA ARG A 533 -38.61 -2.07 -24.36
C ARG A 533 -38.95 -1.12 -25.49
N SER A 534 -38.00 -0.85 -26.37
CA SER A 534 -38.28 -0.16 -27.62
C SER A 534 -39.42 -0.93 -28.28
N VAL A 535 -40.61 -0.33 -28.33
CA VAL A 535 -41.72 -0.85 -29.10
C VAL A 535 -41.18 -0.99 -30.52
N ARG A 536 -41.04 -2.23 -31.00
CA ARG A 536 -40.73 -2.48 -32.40
C ARG A 536 -41.81 -1.75 -33.20
N SER A 537 -41.43 -0.67 -33.88
CA SER A 537 -42.30 -0.06 -34.87
C SER A 537 -42.55 -1.14 -35.93
N GLY A 538 -43.79 -1.64 -35.97
CA GLY A 538 -44.26 -2.49 -37.04
C GLY A 538 -44.31 -1.67 -38.33
N ALA A 539 -43.20 -1.57 -39.03
CA ALA A 539 -43.20 -1.18 -40.43
C ALA A 539 -43.57 -2.43 -41.23
N SER A 540 -44.85 -2.54 -41.55
CA SER A 540 -45.36 -3.48 -42.54
C SER A 540 -44.70 -3.19 -43.88
N LYS A 541 -44.00 -4.17 -44.45
CA LYS A 541 -43.64 -4.16 -45.86
C LYS A 541 -44.92 -4.35 -46.67
N TRP A 542 -45.29 -3.33 -47.44
CA TRP A 542 -46.16 -3.45 -48.60
C TRP A 542 -45.28 -3.28 -49.85
N ALA A 543 -45.48 -4.21 -50.80
CA ALA A 543 -44.96 -4.28 -52.17
C ALA A 543 -43.43 -4.27 -52.36
#